data_AF-A0A962VA02-F1
#
_entry.id   AF-A0A962VA02-F1
#
_cell.length_a   1.000
_cell.length_b   1.000
_cell.length_c   1.000
_cell.angle_alpha   90.00
_cell.angle_beta   90.00
_cell.angle_gamma   90.00
#
_symmetry.space_group_name_H-M   'P 1'
#
loop_
_entity.id
_entity.type
_entity.pdbx_description
1 polymer ?
#
loop_
_entity_poly.entity_id
_entity_poly.type
_entity_poly.pdbx_seq_one_letter_code
_entity_poly.pdbx_strand_id
1 'polypeptide(L)'
;LNIQPLIVCEFDDAALLMSFGQAGIGVFSAPIVIDAEIIKQYQVAPIGQTDQVRQQFYAISAERRLKHPAVVAISTAARSNLFASDAI
;
A
#
# COMPACT_ATOMS: atom_id res chain seq x y z
N LEU A 1 -13.55 8.95 19.41
CA LEU A 1 -12.20 8.80 20.01
C LEU A 1 -11.53 10.16 19.94
N ASN A 2 -11.22 10.79 21.08
CA ASN A 2 -10.60 12.12 21.10
C ASN A 2 -9.06 11.97 21.02
N ILE A 3 -8.59 11.38 19.92
CA ILE A 3 -7.16 11.11 19.68
C ILE A 3 -6.56 12.32 18.95
N GLN A 4 -5.47 12.85 19.48
CA GLN A 4 -4.71 13.92 18.84
C GLN A 4 -3.25 13.47 18.71
N PRO A 5 -2.82 12.99 17.52
CA PRO A 5 -1.46 12.51 17.34
C PRO A 5 -0.46 13.66 17.42
N LEU A 6 0.70 13.39 18.02
CA LEU A 6 1.85 14.30 17.95
C LEU A 6 2.55 14.11 16.61
N ILE A 7 2.62 15.17 15.81
CA ILE A 7 3.35 15.15 14.54
C ILE A 7 4.84 15.22 14.85
N VAL A 8 5.56 14.13 14.63
CA VAL A 8 7.01 14.05 14.85
C VAL A 8 7.81 14.36 13.58
N CYS A 9 7.23 14.10 12.40
CA CYS A 9 7.83 14.33 11.08
C CYS A 9 6.74 14.49 10.01
N GLU A 10 7.10 15.12 8.89
CA GLU A 10 6.31 15.19 7.65
C GLU A 10 7.18 14.75 6.48
N PHE A 11 6.62 13.95 5.57
CA PHE A 11 7.34 13.37 4.43
C PHE A 11 6.46 13.38 3.19
N ASP A 12 7.07 13.67 2.03
CA ASP A 12 6.43 13.53 0.72
C ASP A 12 6.70 12.16 0.08
N ASP A 13 7.60 11.36 0.64
CA ASP A 13 7.98 10.03 0.16
C ASP A 13 7.63 8.93 1.18
N ALA A 14 6.93 7.90 0.70
CA ALA A 14 6.45 6.81 1.54
C ALA A 14 7.58 5.87 1.97
N ALA A 15 8.63 5.68 1.16
CA ALA A 15 9.75 4.81 1.51
C ALA A 15 10.56 5.41 2.68
N LEU A 16 10.75 6.73 2.67
CA LEU A 16 11.37 7.45 3.77
C LEU A 16 10.52 7.38 5.05
N LEU A 17 9.20 7.60 4.94
CA LEU A 17 8.26 7.43 6.04
C LEU A 17 8.37 6.03 6.69
N MET A 18 8.37 4.98 5.87
CA MET A 18 8.50 3.59 6.35
C MET A 18 9.87 3.29 6.98
N SER A 19 10.95 3.90 6.47
CA SER A 19 12.30 3.73 7.03
C SER A 19 12.41 4.34 8.44
N PHE A 20 11.74 5.46 8.70
CA PHE A 20 11.63 6.04 10.05
C PHE A 20 10.78 5.17 10.97
N GLY A 21 9.66 4.64 10.46
CA GLY A 21 8.85 3.67 11.19
C GLY A 21 9.63 2.42 11.58
N GLN A 22 10.46 1.88 10.67
CA GLN A 22 11.38 0.77 10.94
C GLN A 22 12.40 1.11 12.04
N ALA A 23 12.88 2.37 12.10
CA ALA A 23 13.74 2.84 13.17
C ALA A 23 13.02 3.06 14.52
N GLY A 24 11.72 2.77 14.60
CA GLY A 24 10.90 2.95 15.80
C GLY A 24 10.37 4.37 15.99
N ILE A 25 10.39 5.20 14.95
CA ILE A 25 9.96 6.60 15.02
C ILE A 25 8.52 6.72 14.51
N GLY A 26 7.59 6.93 15.43
CA GLY A 26 6.20 7.22 15.13
C GLY A 26 5.40 6.04 14.58
N VAL A 27 4.22 6.35 14.06
CA VAL A 27 3.29 5.41 13.40
C VAL A 27 3.01 5.91 11.99
N PHE A 28 2.81 5.00 11.05
CA PHE A 28 2.54 5.34 9.66
C PHE A 28 1.40 4.50 9.08
N SER A 29 0.76 5.06 8.06
CA SER A 29 -0.30 4.40 7.29
C SER A 29 0.32 3.56 6.18
N ALA A 30 -0.22 2.36 5.95
CA ALA A 30 0.20 1.47 4.87
C ALA A 30 -1.01 0.79 4.22
N PRO A 31 -0.97 0.51 2.89
CA PRO A 31 -2.04 -0.25 2.24
C PRO A 31 -2.09 -1.69 2.76
N ILE A 32 -3.29 -2.13 3.16
CA ILE A 32 -3.52 -3.49 3.68
C ILE A 32 -3.15 -4.57 2.67
N VAL A 33 -3.34 -4.30 1.37
CA VAL A 33 -3.06 -5.26 0.28
C VAL A 33 -1.60 -5.75 0.21
N ILE A 34 -0.65 -5.03 0.81
CA ILE A 34 0.77 -5.39 0.85
C ILE A 34 1.32 -5.44 2.29
N ASP A 35 0.46 -5.57 3.30
CA ASP A 35 0.87 -5.52 4.71
C ASP A 35 1.90 -6.59 5.08
N ALA A 36 1.77 -7.81 4.56
CA ALA A 36 2.69 -8.91 4.81
C ALA A 36 4.12 -8.59 4.33
N GLU A 37 4.24 -7.93 3.17
CA GLU A 37 5.55 -7.51 2.65
C GLU A 37 6.12 -6.36 3.48
N ILE A 38 5.27 -5.40 3.88
CA ILE A 38 5.70 -4.27 4.72
C ILE A 38 6.19 -4.75 6.10
N ILE A 39 5.44 -5.64 6.74
CA ILE A 39 5.82 -6.26 8.03
C ILE A 39 7.17 -6.97 7.87
N LYS A 40 7.33 -7.76 6.81
CA LYS A 40 8.56 -8.51 6.55
C LYS A 40 9.75 -7.60 6.24
N GLN A 41 9.57 -6.58 5.40
CA GLN A 41 10.66 -5.72 4.96
C GLN A 41 11.10 -4.73 6.04
N TYR A 42 10.13 -4.09 6.71
CA TYR A 42 10.38 -3.01 7.66
C TYR A 42 10.37 -3.48 9.11
N GLN A 43 10.06 -4.75 9.39
CA GLN A 43 10.04 -5.34 10.73
C GLN A 43 9.13 -4.57 11.70
N VAL A 44 7.97 -4.16 11.20
CA VAL A 44 6.95 -3.42 11.95
C VAL A 44 5.75 -4.31 12.29
N ALA A 45 4.86 -3.86 13.16
CA ALA A 45 3.63 -4.55 13.52
C ALA A 45 2.39 -3.68 13.26
N PRO A 46 1.28 -4.26 12.76
CA PRO A 46 0.04 -3.53 12.60
C PRO A 46 -0.59 -3.20 13.96
N ILE A 47 -1.02 -1.95 14.14
CA ILE A 47 -1.72 -1.49 15.35
C ILE A 47 -3.23 -1.25 15.14
N GLY A 48 -3.69 -1.35 13.89
CA GLY A 48 -5.08 -1.15 13.50
C GLY A 48 -5.25 -1.09 11.98
N GLN A 49 -6.49 -1.18 11.52
CA GLN A 49 -6.87 -1.09 10.11
C GLN A 49 -8.14 -0.22 9.99
N THR A 50 -8.30 0.45 8.85
CA THR A 50 -9.48 1.27 8.55
C THR A 50 -9.77 1.25 7.05
N ASP A 51 -11.05 1.29 6.68
CA ASP A 51 -11.55 1.37 5.31
C ASP A 51 -11.97 2.81 4.90
N GLN A 52 -11.84 3.76 5.83
CA GLN A 52 -12.21 5.17 5.66
C GLN A 52 -11.24 5.92 4.74
N VAL A 53 -10.01 5.43 4.60
CA VAL A 53 -9.00 5.96 3.69
C VAL A 53 -8.76 4.93 2.60
N ARG A 54 -9.10 5.29 1.36
CA ARG A 54 -8.98 4.41 0.20
C ARG A 54 -7.96 4.97 -0.78
N GLN A 55 -7.09 4.10 -1.27
CA GLN A 55 -6.13 4.40 -2.31
C GLN A 55 -6.47 3.60 -3.57
N GLN A 56 -6.46 4.25 -4.72
CA GLN A 56 -6.71 3.61 -6.01
C GLN A 56 -5.41 3.47 -6.79
N PHE A 57 -5.17 2.29 -7.34
CA PHE A 57 -4.01 2.00 -8.17
C PHE A 57 -4.45 1.75 -9.61
N TYR A 58 -3.75 2.39 -10.55
CA TYR A 58 -4.04 2.29 -11.98
C TYR A 58 -2.81 1.79 -12.73
N ALA A 59 -3.00 0.81 -13.60
CA ALA A 59 -2.01 0.41 -14.59
C ALA A 59 -2.30 1.13 -15.91
N ILE A 60 -1.34 1.91 -16.40
CA ILE A 60 -1.49 2.70 -17.64
C ILE A 60 -0.62 2.08 -18.73
N SER A 61 -1.25 1.75 -19.87
CA SER A 61 -0.58 1.29 -21.09
C SER A 61 -0.74 2.30 -22.22
N ALA A 62 0.27 2.42 -23.07
CA ALA A 62 0.19 3.26 -24.27
C ALA A 62 -0.84 2.74 -25.30
N GLU A 63 -1.09 1.43 -25.31
CA GLU A 63 -2.06 0.81 -26.22
C GLU A 63 -3.49 0.93 -25.68
N ARG A 64 -4.46 1.25 -26.56
CA ARG A 64 -5.90 1.25 -26.20
C ARG A 64 -6.45 -0.14 -25.86
N ARG A 65 -5.85 -1.20 -26.43
CA ARG A 65 -6.19 -2.60 -26.14
C ARG A 65 -4.89 -3.30 -25.77
N LEU A 66 -4.87 -3.97 -24.62
CA LEU A 66 -3.72 -4.75 -24.19
C LEU A 66 -3.50 -5.90 -25.17
N LYS A 67 -2.44 -5.83 -25.99
CA LYS A 67 -2.09 -6.89 -26.94
C LYS A 67 -0.83 -7.62 -26.53
N HIS A 68 0.13 -6.90 -25.96
CA HIS A 68 1.41 -7.50 -25.60
C HIS A 68 1.22 -8.57 -24.50
N PRO A 69 1.62 -9.84 -24.72
CA PRO A 69 1.37 -10.93 -23.78
C PRO A 69 1.87 -10.65 -22.36
N ALA A 70 3.04 -10.01 -22.22
CA ALA A 70 3.57 -9.64 -20.91
C ALA A 70 2.69 -8.62 -20.16
N VAL A 71 2.13 -7.63 -20.85
CA VAL A 71 1.27 -6.60 -20.22
C VAL A 71 -0.07 -7.20 -19.82
N VAL A 72 -0.61 -8.09 -20.65
CA VAL A 72 -1.80 -8.89 -20.32
C VAL A 72 -1.53 -9.76 -19.10
N ALA A 73 -0.40 -10.47 -19.05
CA ALA A 73 -0.04 -11.33 -17.93
C ALA A 73 0.07 -10.54 -16.60
N ILE A 74 0.78 -9.41 -16.60
CA ILE A 74 0.91 -8.55 -15.42
C ILE A 74 -0.45 -8.01 -14.98
N SER A 75 -1.25 -7.51 -15.93
CA SER A 75 -2.57 -6.92 -15.64
C SER A 75 -3.56 -7.94 -15.09
N THR A 76 -3.54 -9.16 -15.64
CA THR A 76 -4.38 -10.27 -15.17
C THR A 76 -3.95 -10.71 -13.77
N ALA A 77 -2.64 -10.94 -13.56
CA ALA A 77 -2.12 -11.35 -12.26
C ALA A 77 -2.39 -10.31 -11.16
N ALA A 78 -2.25 -9.02 -11.45
CA ALA A 78 -2.57 -7.96 -10.50
C ALA A 78 -4.05 -7.99 -10.10
N ARG A 79 -4.96 -8.16 -11.08
CA ARG A 79 -6.40 -8.25 -10.82
C ARG A 79 -6.79 -9.47 -9.98
N SER A 80 -6.16 -10.62 -10.23
CA SER A 80 -6.51 -11.88 -9.55
C SER A 80 -5.81 -12.08 -8.21
N ASN A 81 -4.64 -11.46 -7.98
CA ASN A 81 -3.80 -11.80 -6.83
C ASN A 81 -3.62 -10.64 -5.84
N LEU A 82 -3.68 -9.38 -6.31
CA LEU A 82 -3.54 -8.21 -5.44
C LEU A 82 -4.91 -7.67 -5.03
N PHE A 83 -5.85 -7.54 -5.97
CA PHE A 83 -7.15 -6.91 -5.71
C PHE A 83 -8.32 -7.90 -5.63
N ALA A 84 -8.05 -9.21 -5.57
CA ALA A 84 -9.08 -10.24 -5.44
C ALA A 84 -9.59 -10.36 -3.99
N SER A 85 -10.07 -9.26 -3.45
CA SER A 85 -10.90 -9.22 -2.25
C SER A 85 -11.84 -8.01 -2.33
N ASP A 86 -12.65 -7.97 -3.39
CA ASP A 86 -13.92 -7.23 -3.40
C ASP A 86 -15.06 -8.24 -3.18
N ALA A 87 -15.12 -8.80 -1.98
CA ALA A 87 -16.30 -9.48 -1.48
C ALA A 87 -16.63 -8.96 -0.07
N ILE A 88 -16.96 -7.67 0.00
CA ILE A 88 -17.86 -7.09 1.01
C ILE A 88 -18.79 -6.12 0.29
#